data_AF-U2PQW9-F1
#
_entry.id   AF-U2PQW9-F1
#
_cell.length_a   1.000
_cell.length_b   1.000
_cell.length_c   1.000
_cell.angle_alpha   90.00
_cell.angle_beta   90.00
_cell.angle_gamma   90.00
#
_symmetry.space_group_name_H-M   'P 1'
#
loop_
_entity.id
_entity.type
_entity.pdbx_description
1 polymer ?
#
loop_
_entity_poly.entity_id
_entity_poly.type
_entity_poly.pdbx_seq_one_letter_code
_entity_poly.pdbx_strand_id
1 'polypeptide(L)'
;MAKAKDHIIAKAPTSFEDIERFLNEMPYLTAKLHGKKYRFMYQVYSSPKYREQGKEFFKGVNVRYKEYANELSNKLGMPADYIQGMTYIFVGACVHYALFEDEEYLNLQLNAIRSSLKAYIKDKKEERK
;
A
#
# COMPACT_ATOMS: atom_id res chain seq x y z
N MET A 1 -0.45 -0.68 -17.45
CA MET A 1 -0.40 -0.71 -15.96
C MET A 1 -1.75 -0.33 -15.34
N ALA A 2 -2.60 0.42 -16.05
CA ALA A 2 -3.96 0.75 -15.63
C ALA A 2 -4.76 -0.45 -15.06
N LYS A 3 -4.76 -1.60 -15.73
CA LYS A 3 -5.50 -2.80 -15.25
C LYS A 3 -5.06 -3.39 -13.89
N ALA A 4 -3.83 -3.15 -13.43
CA ALA A 4 -3.40 -3.61 -12.10
C ALA A 4 -3.98 -2.72 -10.97
N LYS A 5 -4.25 -1.44 -11.30
CA LYS A 5 -4.86 -0.46 -10.41
C LYS A 5 -6.29 -0.86 -10.03
N ASP A 6 -7.03 -1.40 -11.01
CA ASP A 6 -8.46 -1.71 -10.85
C ASP A 6 -8.71 -2.81 -9.82
N HIS A 7 -7.81 -3.79 -9.69
CA HIS A 7 -7.99 -4.89 -8.73
C HIS A 7 -7.69 -4.51 -7.27
N ILE A 8 -6.70 -3.64 -7.04
CA ILE A 8 -6.34 -3.19 -5.69
C ILE A 8 -7.38 -2.19 -5.18
N ILE A 9 -7.83 -1.26 -6.03
CA ILE A 9 -8.87 -0.29 -5.68
C ILE A 9 -10.23 -0.98 -5.49
N ALA A 10 -10.58 -1.98 -6.31
CA ALA A 10 -11.83 -2.72 -6.13
C ALA A 10 -11.87 -3.52 -4.80
N LYS A 11 -10.71 -3.84 -4.24
CA LYS A 11 -10.57 -4.54 -2.96
C LYS A 11 -10.32 -3.61 -1.78
N ALA A 12 -10.29 -2.29 -2.00
CA ALA A 12 -10.05 -1.28 -0.98
C ALA A 12 -10.90 -1.52 0.28
N PRO A 13 -10.33 -1.36 1.49
CA PRO A 13 -11.08 -1.58 2.71
C PRO A 13 -12.24 -0.60 2.82
N THR A 14 -13.43 -1.10 3.16
CA THR A 14 -14.65 -0.29 3.31
C THR A 14 -14.96 0.11 4.75
N SER A 15 -14.31 -0.51 5.72
CA SER A 15 -14.42 -0.21 7.15
C SER A 15 -13.12 -0.54 7.89
N PHE A 16 -13.04 -0.19 9.18
CA PHE A 16 -11.87 -0.51 10.01
C PHE A 16 -11.67 -2.02 10.17
N GLU A 17 -12.76 -2.78 10.31
CA GLU A 17 -12.74 -4.23 10.45
C GLU A 17 -12.24 -4.90 9.16
N ASP A 18 -12.49 -4.26 8.01
CA ASP A 18 -12.08 -4.75 6.70
C ASP A 18 -10.58 -4.52 6.41
N ILE A 19 -9.93 -3.63 7.15
CA ILE A 19 -8.49 -3.36 7.00
C ILE A 19 -7.68 -4.63 7.25
N GLU A 20 -8.04 -5.44 8.25
CA GLU A 20 -7.28 -6.65 8.58
C GLU A 20 -7.34 -7.68 7.45
N ARG A 21 -8.53 -7.88 6.86
CA ARG A 21 -8.68 -8.72 5.65
C ARG A 21 -7.80 -8.18 4.52
N PHE A 22 -7.87 -6.88 4.27
CA PHE A 22 -7.09 -6.24 3.21
C PHE A 22 -5.58 -6.44 3.40
N LEU A 23 -5.06 -6.22 4.62
CA LEU A 23 -3.64 -6.39 4.93
C LEU A 23 -3.17 -7.84 4.72
N ASN A 24 -4.01 -8.83 5.02
CA ASN A 24 -3.66 -10.24 4.90
C ASN A 24 -3.80 -10.77 3.47
N GLU A 25 -4.83 -10.41 2.71
CA GLU A 25 -5.09 -11.03 1.39
C GLU A 25 -4.26 -10.40 0.27
N MET A 26 -4.11 -9.08 0.31
CA MET A 26 -3.64 -8.31 -0.84
C MET A 26 -2.16 -8.49 -1.19
N PRO A 27 -1.21 -8.68 -0.24
CA PRO A 27 0.18 -8.97 -0.59
C PRO A 27 0.31 -10.21 -1.47
N TYR A 28 -0.34 -11.31 -1.05
CA TYR A 28 -0.32 -12.59 -1.78
C TYR A 28 -1.05 -12.50 -3.11
N LEU A 29 -2.21 -11.84 -3.15
CA LEU A 29 -2.95 -11.64 -4.39
C LEU A 29 -2.15 -10.80 -5.39
N THR A 30 -1.49 -9.76 -4.92
CA THR A 30 -0.63 -8.89 -5.72
C THR A 30 0.56 -9.66 -6.29
N ALA A 31 1.23 -10.48 -5.47
CA ALA A 31 2.31 -11.35 -5.95
C ALA A 31 1.82 -12.33 -7.02
N LYS A 32 0.69 -12.99 -6.79
CA LYS A 32 0.10 -13.95 -7.73
C LYS A 32 -0.30 -13.31 -9.06
N LEU A 33 -0.95 -12.15 -9.04
CA LEU A 33 -1.46 -11.50 -10.26
C LEU A 33 -0.40 -10.68 -10.99
N HIS A 34 0.55 -10.09 -10.27
CA HIS A 34 1.43 -9.05 -10.79
C HIS A 34 2.93 -9.28 -10.55
N GLY A 35 3.34 -10.30 -9.80
CA GLY A 35 4.73 -10.54 -9.41
C GLY A 35 5.70 -10.61 -10.60
N LYS A 36 5.38 -11.40 -11.64
CA LYS A 36 6.24 -11.48 -12.85
C LYS A 36 6.45 -10.11 -13.51
N LYS A 37 5.39 -9.30 -13.55
CA LYS A 37 5.43 -7.97 -14.15
C LYS A 37 6.20 -6.98 -13.29
N TYR A 38 6.03 -7.04 -11.98
CA TYR A 38 6.78 -6.21 -11.04
C TYR A 38 8.26 -6.53 -11.10
N ARG A 39 8.67 -7.80 -11.06
CA ARG A 39 10.08 -8.19 -11.21
C ARG A 39 10.70 -7.63 -12.49
N PHE A 40 10.02 -7.78 -13.62
CA PHE A 40 10.50 -7.22 -14.89
C PHE A 40 10.59 -5.68 -14.85
N MET A 41 9.54 -4.99 -14.39
CA MET A 41 9.51 -3.54 -14.30
C MET A 41 10.64 -3.01 -13.40
N TYR A 42 10.82 -3.59 -12.22
CA TYR A 42 11.85 -3.19 -11.27
C TYR A 42 13.26 -3.49 -11.78
N GLN A 43 13.46 -4.58 -12.53
CA GLN A 43 14.74 -4.84 -13.21
C GLN A 43 15.06 -3.75 -14.25
N VAL A 44 14.07 -3.34 -15.05
CA VAL A 44 14.26 -2.30 -16.08
C VAL A 44 14.52 -0.94 -15.44
N TYR A 45 13.65 -0.49 -14.54
CA TYR A 45 13.71 0.87 -13.96
C TYR A 45 14.76 1.04 -12.88
N SER A 46 15.31 -0.04 -12.32
CA SER A 46 16.49 0.05 -11.44
C SER A 46 17.80 0.15 -12.23
N SER A 47 17.80 -0.18 -13.53
CA SER A 47 19.01 -0.08 -14.34
C SER A 47 19.42 1.39 -14.58
N PRO A 48 20.73 1.69 -14.66
CA PRO A 48 21.22 3.05 -14.92
C PRO A 48 20.63 3.68 -16.18
N LYS A 49 20.45 2.88 -17.24
CA LYS A 49 19.94 3.32 -18.55
C LYS A 49 18.52 3.87 -18.50
N TYR A 50 17.67 3.34 -17.61
CA TYR A 50 16.26 3.71 -17.54
C TYR A 50 15.86 4.39 -16.22
N ARG A 51 16.85 4.87 -15.46
CA ARG A 51 16.64 5.45 -14.14
C ARG A 51 15.72 6.67 -14.14
N GLU A 52 15.84 7.55 -15.13
CA GLU A 52 15.00 8.75 -15.22
C GLU A 52 13.53 8.41 -15.57
N GLN A 53 13.32 7.44 -16.46
CA GLN A 53 12.00 6.91 -16.77
C GLN A 53 11.38 6.22 -15.55
N GLY A 54 12.20 5.53 -14.76
CA GLY A 54 11.81 4.98 -13.46
C GLY A 54 11.33 6.07 -12.50
N LYS A 55 12.12 7.15 -12.32
CA LYS A 55 11.72 8.29 -11.48
C LYS A 55 10.40 8.89 -11.94
N GLU A 56 10.24 9.13 -13.24
CA GLU A 56 9.02 9.72 -13.79
C GLU A 56 7.80 8.81 -13.59
N PHE A 57 7.97 7.50 -13.78
CA PHE A 57 6.93 6.52 -13.49
C PHE A 57 6.46 6.58 -12.02
N PHE A 58 7.40 6.63 -11.06
CA PHE A 58 7.07 6.68 -9.65
C PHE A 58 6.48 8.02 -9.19
N LYS A 59 6.83 9.15 -9.81
CA LYS A 59 6.11 10.43 -9.57
C LYS A 59 4.62 10.28 -9.85
N GLY A 60 4.26 9.65 -10.96
CA GLY A 60 2.85 9.39 -11.29
C GLY A 60 2.16 8.38 -10.36
N VAL A 61 2.92 7.49 -9.70
CA VAL A 61 2.40 6.62 -8.63
C VAL A 61 2.04 7.44 -7.39
N ASN A 62 2.89 8.38 -6.99
CA ASN A 62 2.70 9.19 -5.78
C ASN A 62 1.43 10.04 -5.84
N VAL A 63 1.12 10.62 -6.99
CA VAL A 63 -0.11 11.40 -7.20
C VAL A 63 -1.34 10.54 -6.97
N ARG A 64 -1.36 9.32 -7.55
CA ARG A 64 -2.49 8.38 -7.40
C ARG A 64 -2.70 7.91 -5.97
N TYR A 65 -1.62 7.71 -5.20
CA TYR A 65 -1.74 7.36 -3.78
C TYR A 65 -2.26 8.52 -2.94
N LYS A 66 -1.92 9.76 -3.30
CA LYS A 66 -2.50 10.94 -2.67
C LYS A 66 -4.00 11.03 -2.92
N GLU A 67 -4.45 10.85 -4.16
CA GLU A 67 -5.87 10.85 -4.53
C GLU A 67 -6.64 9.77 -3.76
N TYR A 68 -6.12 8.54 -3.74
CA TYR A 68 -6.73 7.43 -3.02
C TYR A 68 -6.80 7.67 -1.50
N ALA A 69 -5.75 8.26 -0.91
CA ALA A 69 -5.76 8.59 0.51
C ALA A 69 -6.83 9.63 0.86
N ASN A 70 -7.09 10.61 -0.01
CA ASN A 70 -8.18 11.57 0.18
C ASN A 70 -9.56 10.88 0.11
N GLU A 71 -9.76 9.94 -0.81
CA GLU A 71 -11.00 9.18 -0.91
C GLU A 71 -11.26 8.31 0.34
N LEU A 72 -10.21 7.60 0.81
CA LEU A 72 -10.30 6.79 2.02
C LEU A 72 -10.46 7.63 3.28
N SER A 73 -9.87 8.83 3.34
CA SER A 73 -10.00 9.75 4.47
C SER A 73 -11.47 10.04 4.80
N ASN A 74 -12.27 10.31 3.77
CA ASN A 74 -13.71 10.55 3.94
C ASN A 74 -14.47 9.29 4.41
N LYS A 75 -14.04 8.09 3.99
CA LYS A 75 -14.70 6.82 4.35
C LYS A 75 -14.35 6.36 5.76
N LEU A 76 -13.09 6.49 6.15
CA LEU A 76 -12.55 5.97 7.40
C LEU A 76 -12.56 7.03 8.53
N GLY A 77 -12.78 8.31 8.19
CA GLY A 77 -12.74 9.40 9.16
C GLY A 77 -11.34 9.62 9.75
N MET A 78 -10.29 9.34 8.98
CA MET A 78 -8.89 9.48 9.38
C MET A 78 -8.17 10.52 8.52
N PRO A 79 -7.16 11.23 9.05
CA PRO A 79 -6.36 12.18 8.28
C PRO A 79 -5.78 11.57 7.00
N ALA A 80 -5.86 12.32 5.89
CA ALA A 80 -5.42 11.84 4.59
C ALA A 80 -3.91 11.60 4.52
N ASP A 81 -3.11 12.40 5.23
CA ASP A 81 -1.67 12.23 5.37
C ASP A 81 -1.30 10.94 6.13
N TYR A 82 -2.05 10.62 7.20
CA TYR A 82 -1.92 9.36 7.92
C TYR A 82 -2.21 8.16 7.01
N ILE A 83 -3.35 8.17 6.32
CA ILE A 83 -3.73 7.10 5.38
C ILE A 83 -2.69 6.98 4.27
N GLN A 84 -2.23 8.11 3.74
CA GLN A 84 -1.22 8.12 2.70
C GLN A 84 0.07 7.45 3.18
N GLY A 85 0.55 7.77 4.37
CA GLY A 85 1.73 7.15 4.98
C GLY A 85 1.58 5.63 5.12
N MET A 86 0.46 5.16 5.68
CA MET A 86 0.19 3.73 5.81
C MET A 86 0.08 3.03 4.45
N THR A 87 -0.50 3.71 3.46
CA THR A 87 -0.60 3.19 2.08
C THR A 87 0.77 3.00 1.46
N TYR A 88 1.71 3.93 1.65
CA TYR A 88 3.08 3.78 1.13
C TYR A 88 3.80 2.58 1.74
N ILE A 89 3.70 2.40 3.07
CA ILE A 89 4.28 1.24 3.76
C ILE A 89 3.69 -0.05 3.20
N PHE A 90 2.36 -0.10 3.11
CA PHE A 90 1.62 -1.28 2.66
C PHE A 90 1.98 -1.69 1.23
N VAL A 91 1.95 -0.74 0.29
CA VAL A 91 2.31 -0.98 -1.11
C VAL A 91 3.78 -1.41 -1.21
N GLY A 92 4.67 -0.76 -0.46
CA GLY A 92 6.08 -1.13 -0.41
C GLY A 92 6.27 -2.59 0.00
N ALA A 93 5.57 -3.02 1.06
CA ALA A 93 5.58 -4.40 1.52
C ALA A 93 5.02 -5.38 0.47
N CYS A 94 3.89 -5.06 -0.16
CA CYS A 94 3.30 -5.89 -1.22
C CYS A 94 4.25 -6.06 -2.42
N VAL A 95 4.91 -4.97 -2.83
CA VAL A 95 5.89 -5.02 -3.92
C VAL A 95 7.10 -5.84 -3.49
N HIS A 96 7.66 -5.61 -2.31
CA HIS A 96 8.81 -6.34 -1.82
C HIS A 96 8.53 -7.85 -1.78
N TYR A 97 7.37 -8.24 -1.24
CA TYR A 97 6.91 -9.63 -1.26
C TYR A 97 6.73 -10.16 -2.69
N ALA A 98 6.13 -9.40 -3.59
CA ALA A 98 5.98 -9.82 -4.99
C ALA A 98 7.33 -9.97 -5.73
N LEU A 99 8.39 -9.32 -5.28
CA LEU A 99 9.74 -9.44 -5.83
C LEU A 99 10.50 -10.64 -5.27
N PHE A 100 10.39 -10.88 -3.96
CA PHE A 100 11.30 -11.77 -3.22
C PHE A 100 10.62 -12.85 -2.37
N GLU A 101 9.30 -12.79 -2.21
CA GLU A 101 8.53 -13.68 -1.34
C GLU A 101 9.03 -13.69 0.12
N ASP A 102 9.60 -12.56 0.56
CA ASP A 102 10.09 -12.35 1.92
C ASP A 102 8.92 -12.12 2.90
N GLU A 103 8.49 -13.19 3.54
CA GLU A 103 7.43 -13.19 4.56
C GLU A 103 7.82 -12.39 5.81
N GLU A 104 9.09 -12.39 6.21
CA GLU A 104 9.51 -11.69 7.44
C GLU A 104 9.39 -10.19 7.25
N TYR A 105 9.92 -9.66 6.14
CA TYR A 105 9.78 -8.25 5.78
C TYR A 105 8.31 -7.86 5.68
N LEU A 106 7.49 -8.67 4.99
CA LEU A 106 6.06 -8.42 4.87
C LEU A 106 5.40 -8.30 6.24
N ASN A 107 5.60 -9.29 7.11
CA ASN A 107 4.97 -9.33 8.42
C ASN A 107 5.40 -8.15 9.32
N LEU A 108 6.68 -7.76 9.29
CA LEU A 108 7.17 -6.59 10.03
C LEU A 108 6.49 -5.30 9.57
N GLN A 109 6.34 -5.08 8.26
CA GLN A 109 5.65 -3.88 7.74
C GLN A 109 4.15 -3.90 8.06
N LEU A 110 3.47 -5.04 7.93
CA LEU A 110 2.06 -5.16 8.28
C LEU A 110 1.83 -4.92 9.78
N ASN A 111 2.73 -5.42 10.64
CA ASN A 111 2.65 -5.21 12.08
C ASN A 111 2.90 -3.75 12.48
N ALA A 112 3.76 -3.03 11.76
CA ALA A 112 3.93 -1.59 11.95
C ALA A 112 2.63 -0.82 11.63
N ILE A 113 1.97 -1.15 10.52
CA ILE A 113 0.66 -0.57 10.16
C ILE A 113 -0.38 -0.87 11.24
N ARG A 114 -0.51 -2.14 11.67
CA ARG A 114 -1.44 -2.55 12.73
C ARG A 114 -1.20 -1.80 14.03
N SER A 115 0.06 -1.64 14.42
CA SER A 115 0.43 -0.96 15.67
C SER A 115 0.09 0.52 15.61
N SER A 116 0.39 1.16 14.48
CA SER A 116 0.01 2.55 14.23
C SER A 116 -1.51 2.75 14.26
N LEU A 117 -2.26 1.87 13.61
CA LEU A 117 -3.73 1.94 13.56
C LEU A 117 -4.35 1.78 14.96
N LYS A 118 -3.82 0.84 15.75
CA LYS A 118 -4.24 0.63 17.15
C LYS A 118 -3.97 1.86 18.01
N ALA A 119 -2.80 2.49 17.88
CA ALA A 119 -2.46 3.71 18.59
C ALA A 119 -3.42 4.85 18.23
N TYR A 120 -3.65 5.07 16.93
CA TYR A 120 -4.58 6.10 16.46
C TYR A 120 -6.01 5.91 17.03
N ILE A 121 -6.53 4.69 17.01
CA ILE A 121 -7.87 4.39 17.54
C ILE A 121 -7.92 4.62 19.05
N LYS A 122 -6.85 4.30 19.78
CA LYS A 122 -6.77 4.52 21.22
C LYS A 122 -6.82 6.02 21.54
N ASP A 123 -5.99 6.83 20.90
CA ASP A 123 -5.94 8.28 21.13
C ASP A 123 -7.30 8.93 20.84
N LYS A 124 -7.96 8.54 19.73
CA LYS A 124 -9.32 9.02 19.40
C LYS A 124 -10.39 8.64 20.42
N LYS A 125 -10.24 7.51 21.13
CA LYS A 125 -11.16 7.12 22.21
C LYS A 125 -10.91 7.92 23.48
N GLU A 126 -9.67 8.30 23.75
CA GLU A 126 -9.29 9.12 24.90
C GLU A 126 -9.71 10.59 24.72
N GLU A 127 -9.61 11.15 23.50
CA GLU A 127 -10.11 12.50 23.16
C GLU A 127 -11.64 12.66 23.32
N ARG A 128 -12.39 11.55 23.33
CA ARG A 128 -13.86 11.52 23.43
C ARG A 128 -14.37 11.28 24.86
N LYS A 129 -13.48 11.04 25.82
CA LYS A 129 -13.79 10.88 27.25
C LYS A 129 -13.62 12.21 27.97
#